data_AF-A0A4U6PC07-F1
#
_entry.id   AF-A0A4U6PC07-F1
#
_cell.length_a   1.000
_cell.length_b   1.000
_cell.length_c   1.000
_cell.angle_alpha   90.00
_cell.angle_beta   90.00
_cell.angle_gamma   90.00
#
_symmetry.space_group_name_H-M   'P 1'
#
loop_
_entity.id
_entity.type
_entity.pdbx_description
1 polymer ?
#
loop_
_entity_poly.entity_id
_entity_poly.type
_entity_poly.pdbx_seq_one_letter_code
_entity_poly.pdbx_strand_id
1 'polypeptide(L)'
;MIARYTVHLKQPIRMRDHWPIDVLGARLTLVGDGDMVSGLLFTFTGQPTSLAPTMTDPEKPGQPPTISVSDPLHTLLRQQVRNGFSFMQALFPVQVAFDRTDAEYEGETPEETDAIAISRFTYGEADDRPLALTYDYFTRAMMAAEKPYDERYRLFATLTGYAREASKEARYIDAFRYYFLILDAFFSNGQFKKAGLEKAFKGHAVLMDAINSAKADFREDRTRPATPTGTFLRGSPTRDEIADHLIERRGHYFHSNRRKPGAWSPDKQDEARDLSWLCSMICFYLSEEYSAPMFAEELGARHFAEATKSGAIIVLRIDYTYVDDDGDGKPKQARTNINMPGTRVTRKMATEITQNFVQNFIESQPASSLMHAICREEKSGQSIFEIRYSQELP
;
A
#
# COMPACT_ATOMS: atom_id res chain seq x y z
N MET A 1 -8.46 -30.09 13.05
CA MET A 1 -9.54 -29.36 12.35
C MET A 1 -8.95 -28.39 11.33
N ILE A 2 -9.77 -27.87 10.41
CA ILE A 2 -9.44 -26.74 9.53
C ILE A 2 -10.13 -25.50 10.13
N ALA A 3 -9.39 -24.41 10.28
CA ALA A 3 -9.94 -23.13 10.71
C ALA A 3 -9.85 -22.12 9.56
N ARG A 4 -10.95 -21.43 9.25
CA ARG A 4 -11.03 -20.44 8.17
C ARG A 4 -11.44 -19.09 8.74
N TYR A 5 -10.71 -18.06 8.37
CA TYR A 5 -10.95 -16.69 8.80
C TYR A 5 -10.97 -15.76 7.59
N THR A 6 -12.05 -15.01 7.42
CA THR A 6 -12.15 -13.97 6.39
C THR A 6 -12.02 -12.60 7.03
N VAL A 7 -11.04 -11.82 6.57
CA VAL A 7 -10.87 -10.42 6.99
C VAL A 7 -11.31 -9.51 5.84
N HIS A 8 -12.33 -8.68 6.08
CA HIS A 8 -12.92 -7.82 5.04
C HIS A 8 -12.16 -6.50 4.87
N LEU A 9 -12.08 -6.05 3.62
CA LEU A 9 -11.54 -4.76 3.27
C LEU A 9 -12.62 -3.68 3.41
N LYS A 10 -12.22 -2.47 3.85
CA LYS A 10 -13.17 -1.34 3.97
C LYS A 10 -13.62 -0.83 2.62
N GLN A 11 -12.70 -0.86 1.68
CA GLN A 11 -12.93 -0.56 0.27
C GLN A 11 -12.35 -1.73 -0.53
N PRO A 12 -13.02 -2.15 -1.61
CA PRO A 12 -12.47 -3.19 -2.46
C PRO A 12 -11.19 -2.69 -3.13
N ILE A 13 -10.24 -3.59 -3.32
CA ILE A 13 -8.97 -3.32 -4.02
C ILE A 13 -9.07 -3.94 -5.41
N ARG A 14 -8.78 -3.16 -6.44
CA ARG A 14 -8.63 -3.71 -7.79
C ARG A 14 -7.27 -4.36 -7.93
N MET A 15 -7.26 -5.68 -8.07
CA MET A 15 -6.08 -6.51 -8.22
C MET A 15 -6.27 -7.45 -9.40
N ARG A 16 -5.56 -7.17 -10.50
CA ARG A 16 -5.75 -7.84 -11.80
C ARG A 16 -5.27 -9.28 -11.84
N ASP A 17 -4.46 -9.66 -10.87
CA ASP A 17 -3.85 -10.97 -10.78
C ASP A 17 -3.58 -11.29 -9.32
N HIS A 18 -3.85 -12.53 -8.92
CA HIS A 18 -3.57 -13.02 -7.58
C HIS A 18 -3.58 -14.55 -7.60
N TRP A 19 -2.86 -15.15 -6.66
CA TRP A 19 -2.79 -16.59 -6.46
C TRP A 19 -2.63 -16.88 -4.97
N PRO A 20 -3.03 -18.06 -4.47
CA PRO A 20 -2.86 -18.38 -3.07
C PRO A 20 -1.39 -18.33 -2.64
N ILE A 21 -1.11 -17.82 -1.44
CA ILE A 21 0.24 -17.80 -0.84
C ILE A 21 0.20 -18.34 0.58
N ASP A 22 1.32 -18.88 1.06
CA ASP A 22 1.46 -19.30 2.45
C ASP A 22 2.12 -18.19 3.28
N VAL A 23 1.35 -17.64 4.22
CA VAL A 23 1.73 -16.50 5.06
C VAL A 23 1.00 -16.56 6.40
N LEU A 24 1.61 -16.04 7.46
CA LEU A 24 1.04 -16.04 8.82
C LEU A 24 0.72 -17.45 9.35
N GLY A 25 1.41 -18.48 8.86
CA GLY A 25 1.13 -19.89 9.19
C GLY A 25 -0.17 -20.43 8.58
N ALA A 26 -0.78 -19.71 7.63
CA ALA A 26 -1.98 -20.10 6.92
C ALA A 26 -1.79 -20.03 5.40
N ARG A 27 -2.69 -20.67 4.66
CA ARG A 27 -2.84 -20.41 3.23
C ARG A 27 -3.80 -19.23 3.05
N LEU A 28 -3.27 -18.12 2.55
CA LEU A 28 -4.02 -16.91 2.23
C LEU A 28 -4.53 -16.97 0.79
N THR A 29 -5.81 -16.68 0.63
CA THR A 29 -6.50 -16.51 -0.65
C THR A 29 -7.24 -15.19 -0.64
N LEU A 30 -7.26 -14.49 -1.77
CA LEU A 30 -8.05 -13.27 -1.92
C LEU A 30 -9.48 -13.65 -2.27
N VAL A 31 -10.43 -13.01 -1.59
CA VAL A 31 -11.88 -13.17 -1.82
C VAL A 31 -12.36 -11.96 -2.60
N GLY A 32 -13.08 -12.19 -3.69
CA GLY A 32 -13.51 -11.14 -4.60
C GLY A 32 -14.26 -11.65 -5.82
N ASP A 33 -14.71 -10.72 -6.65
CA ASP A 33 -15.30 -10.99 -7.97
C ASP A 33 -14.40 -10.41 -9.07
N GLY A 34 -13.96 -11.26 -9.98
CA GLY A 34 -13.00 -10.90 -11.03
C GLY A 34 -11.73 -10.26 -10.44
N ASP A 35 -11.45 -9.02 -10.86
CA ASP A 35 -10.29 -8.26 -10.40
C ASP A 35 -10.56 -7.45 -9.11
N MET A 36 -11.74 -7.60 -8.48
CA MET A 36 -12.15 -6.79 -7.32
C MET A 36 -12.09 -7.62 -6.05
N VAL A 37 -11.05 -7.38 -5.24
CA VAL A 37 -10.82 -8.07 -3.97
C VAL A 37 -11.57 -7.34 -2.86
N SER A 38 -12.43 -8.06 -2.13
CA SER A 38 -13.23 -7.55 -1.02
C SER A 38 -12.80 -8.09 0.34
N GLY A 39 -12.01 -9.18 0.38
CA GLY A 39 -11.57 -9.79 1.62
C GLY A 39 -10.37 -10.72 1.48
N LEU A 40 -9.85 -11.16 2.62
CA LEU A 40 -8.69 -12.03 2.77
C LEU A 40 -9.10 -13.30 3.52
N LEU A 41 -9.11 -14.44 2.85
CA LEU A 41 -9.42 -15.74 3.45
C LEU A 41 -8.14 -16.47 3.84
N PHE A 42 -7.98 -16.69 5.14
CA PHE A 42 -6.90 -17.46 5.74
C PHE A 42 -7.39 -18.85 6.11
N THR A 43 -6.72 -19.89 5.58
CA THR A 43 -7.02 -21.29 5.90
C THR A 43 -5.87 -21.90 6.69
N PHE A 44 -6.12 -22.24 7.94
CA PHE A 44 -5.20 -22.98 8.81
C PHE A 44 -5.57 -24.46 8.80
N THR A 45 -4.58 -25.33 8.58
CA THR A 45 -4.75 -26.79 8.62
C THR A 45 -4.10 -27.37 9.88
N GLY A 46 -4.53 -28.55 10.31
CA GLY A 46 -3.91 -29.27 11.43
C GLY A 46 -4.13 -28.65 12.82
N GLN A 47 -5.15 -27.79 13.00
CA GLN A 47 -5.39 -27.11 14.28
C GLN A 47 -6.03 -28.04 15.33
N PRO A 48 -5.74 -27.89 16.63
CA PRO A 48 -6.38 -28.66 17.68
C PRO A 48 -7.84 -28.21 17.87
N THR A 49 -8.72 -29.17 18.18
CA THR A 49 -10.17 -28.92 18.36
C THR A 49 -10.48 -28.06 19.58
N SER A 50 -9.55 -27.95 20.54
CA SER A 50 -9.68 -27.07 21.70
C SER A 50 -9.72 -25.58 21.37
N LEU A 51 -9.35 -25.17 20.14
CA LEU A 51 -9.47 -23.78 19.68
C LEU A 51 -10.88 -23.45 19.16
N ALA A 52 -11.71 -24.47 18.90
CA ALA A 52 -13.08 -24.23 18.48
C ALA A 52 -13.90 -23.59 19.61
N PRO A 53 -14.87 -22.71 19.30
CA PRO A 53 -15.80 -22.19 20.29
C PRO A 53 -16.46 -23.33 21.06
N THR A 54 -16.54 -23.20 22.37
CA THR A 54 -17.24 -24.16 23.23
C THR A 54 -18.55 -23.56 23.69
N MET A 55 -19.61 -24.36 23.65
CA MET A 55 -20.89 -23.99 24.24
C MET A 55 -20.98 -24.64 25.62
N THR A 56 -21.33 -23.84 26.61
CA THR A 56 -21.58 -24.32 27.97
C THR A 56 -23.05 -24.16 28.27
N ASP A 57 -23.67 -25.26 28.71
CA ASP A 57 -25.07 -25.27 29.09
C ASP A 57 -25.30 -24.36 30.30
N PRO A 58 -26.44 -23.65 30.33
CA PRO A 58 -26.78 -22.79 31.45
C PRO A 58 -26.91 -23.59 32.74
N GLU A 59 -26.25 -23.14 33.81
CA GLU A 59 -26.32 -23.79 35.13
C GLU A 59 -27.74 -23.74 35.75
N LYS A 60 -28.62 -22.88 35.23
CA LYS A 60 -29.99 -22.69 35.72
C LYS A 60 -31.01 -22.73 34.59
N PRO A 61 -32.20 -23.33 34.83
CA PRO A 61 -33.32 -23.26 33.89
C PRO A 61 -33.68 -21.80 33.57
N GLY A 62 -33.72 -21.45 32.28
CA GLY A 62 -34.10 -20.11 31.81
C GLY A 62 -32.94 -19.16 31.50
N GLN A 63 -31.68 -19.57 31.68
CA GLN A 63 -30.53 -18.81 31.16
C GLN A 63 -30.18 -19.29 29.74
N PRO A 64 -29.71 -18.39 28.84
CA PRO A 64 -29.20 -18.81 27.54
C PRO A 64 -27.85 -19.53 27.70
N PRO A 65 -27.51 -20.49 26.82
CA PRO A 65 -26.19 -21.10 26.79
C PRO A 65 -25.11 -20.06 26.53
N THR A 66 -23.94 -20.26 27.13
CA THR A 66 -22.80 -19.34 26.98
C THR A 66 -21.82 -19.92 25.97
N ILE A 67 -21.50 -19.16 24.93
CA ILE A 67 -20.45 -19.48 23.96
C ILE A 67 -19.14 -18.86 24.44
N SER A 68 -18.15 -19.69 24.72
CA SER A 68 -16.78 -19.27 25.05
C SER A 68 -15.89 -19.40 23.82
N VAL A 69 -15.35 -18.27 23.36
CA VAL A 69 -14.39 -18.20 22.25
C VAL A 69 -13.01 -17.90 22.81
N SER A 70 -12.11 -18.89 22.78
CA SER A 70 -10.70 -18.72 23.09
C SER A 70 -9.88 -18.95 21.82
N ASP A 71 -9.90 -17.95 20.93
CA ASP A 71 -9.26 -18.03 19.62
C ASP A 71 -8.02 -17.10 19.51
N PRO A 72 -6.83 -17.60 19.90
CA PRO A 72 -5.58 -16.85 19.75
C PRO A 72 -5.19 -16.65 18.27
N LEU A 73 -5.63 -17.51 17.35
CA LEU A 73 -5.32 -17.38 15.92
C LEU A 73 -6.04 -16.16 15.34
N HIS A 74 -7.30 -15.95 15.69
CA HIS A 74 -8.03 -14.76 15.27
C HIS A 74 -7.36 -13.46 15.74
N THR A 75 -6.91 -13.42 17.00
CA THR A 75 -6.23 -12.24 17.57
C THR A 75 -4.90 -11.97 16.86
N LEU A 76 -4.08 -13.02 16.69
CA LEU A 76 -2.82 -12.96 15.96
C LEU A 76 -3.05 -12.49 14.53
N LEU A 77 -4.02 -13.08 13.84
CA LEU A 77 -4.35 -12.77 12.45
C LEU A 77 -4.77 -11.30 12.29
N ARG A 78 -5.65 -10.79 13.15
CA ARG A 78 -6.08 -9.39 13.11
C ARG A 78 -4.90 -8.44 13.28
N GLN A 79 -4.00 -8.74 14.22
CA GLN A 79 -2.80 -7.93 14.44
C GLN A 79 -1.87 -7.97 13.22
N GLN A 80 -1.62 -9.16 12.69
CA GLN A 80 -0.71 -9.40 11.57
C GLN A 80 -1.22 -8.76 10.27
N VAL A 81 -2.50 -8.94 9.95
CA VAL A 81 -3.13 -8.24 8.82
C VAL A 81 -3.02 -6.73 9.03
N ARG A 82 -3.35 -6.21 10.22
CA ARG A 82 -3.21 -4.78 10.50
C ARG A 82 -1.79 -4.27 10.29
N ASN A 83 -0.80 -5.03 10.73
CA ASN A 83 0.62 -4.71 10.55
C ASN A 83 1.01 -4.64 9.08
N GLY A 84 0.61 -5.64 8.28
CA GLY A 84 0.85 -5.65 6.84
C GLY A 84 0.20 -4.47 6.12
N PHE A 85 -1.05 -4.14 6.47
CA PHE A 85 -1.72 -2.97 5.90
C PHE A 85 -1.07 -1.65 6.30
N SER A 86 -0.45 -1.53 7.47
CA SER A 86 0.28 -0.32 7.85
C SER A 86 1.41 0.02 6.87
N PHE A 87 2.15 -0.98 6.38
CA PHE A 87 3.21 -0.75 5.39
C PHE A 87 2.64 -0.19 4.08
N MET A 88 1.56 -0.80 3.59
CA MET A 88 0.88 -0.31 2.38
C MET A 88 0.24 1.05 2.59
N GLN A 89 -0.33 1.32 3.77
CA GLN A 89 -1.00 2.57 4.13
C GLN A 89 -0.08 3.78 4.14
N ALA A 90 1.21 3.58 4.40
CA ALA A 90 2.19 4.65 4.27
C ALA A 90 2.18 5.22 2.83
N LEU A 91 2.13 4.36 1.81
CA LEU A 91 2.19 4.75 0.39
C LEU A 91 0.81 4.98 -0.25
N PHE A 92 -0.15 4.13 0.07
CA PHE A 92 -1.42 4.03 -0.62
C PHE A 92 -2.59 4.26 0.34
N PRO A 93 -3.73 4.82 -0.10
CA PRO A 93 -4.90 5.01 0.73
C PRO A 93 -5.68 3.70 0.93
N VAL A 94 -5.03 2.60 1.35
CA VAL A 94 -5.68 1.31 1.60
C VAL A 94 -6.29 1.28 3.00
N GLN A 95 -7.48 0.71 3.20
CA GLN A 95 -8.10 0.60 4.53
C GLN A 95 -8.78 -0.76 4.70
N VAL A 96 -8.60 -1.36 5.87
CA VAL A 96 -9.28 -2.61 6.29
C VAL A 96 -10.48 -2.22 7.16
N ALA A 97 -11.64 -2.82 6.93
CA ALA A 97 -12.79 -2.64 7.78
C ALA A 97 -12.84 -3.80 8.76
N PHE A 98 -12.08 -3.67 9.85
CA PHE A 98 -12.13 -4.67 10.92
C PHE A 98 -13.52 -4.77 11.59
N ASP A 99 -14.39 -3.79 11.35
CA ASP A 99 -15.75 -3.71 11.89
C ASP A 99 -16.83 -4.04 10.84
N ARG A 100 -16.42 -4.37 9.59
CA ARG A 100 -17.30 -4.97 8.57
C ARG A 100 -17.12 -6.48 8.62
N THR A 101 -18.19 -7.19 8.91
CA THR A 101 -18.18 -8.65 9.05
C THR A 101 -19.24 -9.22 8.13
N ASP A 102 -18.83 -10.12 7.23
CA ASP A 102 -19.75 -11.03 6.56
C ASP A 102 -19.74 -12.34 7.32
N ALA A 103 -20.92 -12.80 7.72
CA ALA A 103 -21.11 -14.12 8.30
C ALA A 103 -21.89 -14.98 7.30
N GLU A 104 -21.36 -16.17 7.01
CA GLU A 104 -22.03 -17.19 6.21
C GLU A 104 -22.23 -18.44 7.06
N TYR A 105 -23.45 -18.98 7.03
CA TYR A 105 -23.86 -20.15 7.79
C TYR A 105 -24.39 -21.19 6.81
N GLU A 106 -23.75 -22.37 6.80
CA GLU A 106 -24.13 -23.51 5.96
C GLU A 106 -24.47 -24.69 6.89
N GLY A 107 -25.62 -25.32 6.65
CA GLY A 107 -26.06 -26.50 7.39
C GLY A 107 -25.39 -27.76 6.84
N GLU A 108 -25.00 -28.68 7.71
CA GLU A 108 -24.34 -29.93 7.29
C GLU A 108 -25.35 -30.99 6.82
N THR A 109 -26.62 -30.80 7.16
CA THR A 109 -27.75 -31.66 6.77
C THR A 109 -28.87 -30.85 6.09
N PRO A 110 -29.76 -31.50 5.31
CA PRO A 110 -30.93 -30.84 4.72
C PRO A 110 -31.82 -30.17 5.78
N GLU A 111 -32.01 -30.82 6.93
CA GLU A 111 -32.83 -30.30 8.02
C GLU A 111 -32.20 -29.06 8.70
N GLU A 112 -30.87 -29.00 8.82
CA GLU A 112 -30.16 -27.82 9.33
C GLU A 112 -30.12 -26.68 8.31
N THR A 113 -29.99 -27.01 7.03
CA THR A 113 -30.04 -26.03 5.94
C THR A 113 -31.40 -25.35 5.91
N ASP A 114 -32.48 -26.12 6.07
CA ASP A 114 -33.85 -25.61 6.14
C ASP A 114 -34.12 -24.79 7.42
N ALA A 115 -33.34 -25.00 8.49
CA ALA A 115 -33.44 -24.25 9.75
C ALA A 115 -32.69 -22.91 9.75
N ILE A 116 -31.78 -22.66 8.79
CA ILE A 116 -30.99 -21.42 8.71
C ILE A 116 -31.80 -20.35 7.96
N ALA A 117 -32.48 -19.48 8.73
CA ALA A 117 -33.34 -18.43 8.18
C ALA A 117 -32.59 -17.29 7.46
N ILE A 118 -31.33 -17.03 7.84
CA ILE A 118 -30.46 -16.04 7.22
C ILE A 118 -29.09 -16.69 7.06
N SER A 119 -28.83 -17.24 5.87
CA SER A 119 -27.57 -17.94 5.55
C SER A 119 -26.41 -16.99 5.30
N ARG A 120 -26.67 -15.70 5.07
CA ARG A 120 -25.67 -14.65 4.92
C ARG A 120 -26.12 -13.32 5.52
N PHE A 121 -25.23 -12.63 6.21
CA PHE A 121 -25.44 -11.26 6.67
C PHE A 121 -24.15 -10.45 6.61
N THR A 122 -24.27 -9.17 6.22
CA THR A 122 -23.18 -8.20 6.09
C THR A 122 -23.55 -6.92 6.84
N TYR A 123 -22.63 -6.36 7.64
CA TYR A 123 -22.80 -5.06 8.30
C TYR A 123 -21.64 -4.12 7.99
N GLY A 124 -21.91 -2.84 7.69
CA GLY A 124 -20.91 -1.77 7.49
C GLY A 124 -21.00 -1.05 6.12
N GLU A 125 -20.58 0.22 6.04
CA GLU A 125 -20.50 0.99 4.79
C GLU A 125 -19.20 0.67 4.02
N ALA A 126 -19.30 0.59 2.68
CA ALA A 126 -18.17 0.47 1.77
C ALA A 126 -17.89 1.82 1.08
N ASP A 127 -16.61 2.20 0.91
CA ASP A 127 -16.23 3.24 -0.07
C ASP A 127 -16.01 2.54 -1.43
N ASP A 128 -16.76 2.98 -2.45
CA ASP A 128 -16.87 2.29 -3.74
C ASP A 128 -15.77 2.66 -4.74
N ARG A 129 -14.73 3.41 -4.32
CA ARG A 129 -13.61 3.76 -5.21
C ARG A 129 -12.50 2.73 -5.13
N PRO A 130 -12.37 1.82 -6.11
CA PRO A 130 -11.32 0.82 -6.06
C PRO A 130 -9.95 1.44 -6.23
N LEU A 131 -9.06 1.15 -5.27
CA LEU A 131 -7.64 1.40 -5.43
C LEU A 131 -7.03 0.29 -6.28
N ALA A 132 -6.26 0.65 -7.32
CA ALA A 132 -5.46 -0.31 -8.05
C ALA A 132 -4.16 -0.60 -7.28
N LEU A 133 -3.95 -1.86 -6.89
CA LEU A 133 -2.73 -2.31 -6.22
C LEU A 133 -2.17 -3.53 -6.97
N THR A 134 -0.85 -3.60 -7.15
CA THR A 134 -0.23 -4.84 -7.65
C THR A 134 -0.08 -5.86 -6.55
N TYR A 135 -0.14 -7.13 -6.91
CA TYR A 135 -0.15 -8.22 -5.93
C TYR A 135 1.18 -8.36 -5.18
N ASP A 136 2.29 -7.94 -5.80
CA ASP A 136 3.60 -7.89 -5.16
C ASP A 136 3.62 -7.05 -3.88
N TYR A 137 3.07 -5.82 -3.91
CA TYR A 137 2.95 -4.94 -2.75
C TYR A 137 2.15 -5.61 -1.65
N PHE A 138 1.01 -6.21 -2.01
CA PHE A 138 0.15 -6.88 -1.06
C PHE A 138 0.85 -8.07 -0.39
N THR A 139 1.39 -8.99 -1.18
CA THR A 139 2.01 -10.22 -0.68
C THR A 139 3.24 -9.90 0.16
N ARG A 140 4.12 -9.01 -0.30
CA ARG A 140 5.31 -8.62 0.45
C ARG A 140 4.95 -7.89 1.75
N ALA A 141 3.89 -7.08 1.76
CA ALA A 141 3.41 -6.45 2.98
C ALA A 141 2.90 -7.49 4.01
N MET A 142 2.17 -8.52 3.57
CA MET A 142 1.76 -9.62 4.45
C MET A 142 2.95 -10.44 4.95
N MET A 143 3.94 -10.71 4.11
CA MET A 143 5.16 -11.43 4.51
C MET A 143 6.03 -10.60 5.46
N ALA A 144 6.11 -9.28 5.26
CA ALA A 144 6.83 -8.38 6.17
C ALA A 144 6.18 -8.34 7.56
N ALA A 145 4.86 -8.51 7.65
CA ALA A 145 4.14 -8.50 8.91
C ALA A 145 4.56 -9.65 9.85
N GLU A 146 4.98 -10.79 9.30
CA GLU A 146 5.44 -11.95 10.08
C GLU A 146 6.66 -11.64 10.97
N LYS A 147 7.43 -10.60 10.64
CA LYS A 147 8.60 -10.17 11.40
C LYS A 147 8.20 -9.34 12.62
N PRO A 148 9.09 -9.17 13.61
CA PRO A 148 8.85 -8.26 14.73
C PRO A 148 8.42 -6.87 14.24
N TYR A 149 7.30 -6.40 14.76
CA TYR A 149 6.65 -5.19 14.28
C TYR A 149 7.02 -3.98 15.14
N ASP A 150 7.47 -2.90 14.50
CA ASP A 150 7.68 -1.62 15.15
C ASP A 150 6.39 -0.80 15.13
N GLU A 151 5.90 -0.39 16.30
CA GLU A 151 4.67 0.38 16.44
C GLU A 151 4.71 1.73 15.71
N ARG A 152 5.90 2.24 15.42
CA ARG A 152 6.12 3.45 14.61
C ARG A 152 5.47 3.34 13.23
N TYR A 153 5.51 2.18 12.59
CA TYR A 153 4.85 1.96 11.29
C TYR A 153 3.33 2.16 11.39
N ARG A 154 2.71 1.65 12.45
CA ARG A 154 1.26 1.76 12.67
C ARG A 154 0.86 3.20 12.96
N LEU A 155 1.64 3.90 13.78
CA LEU A 155 1.37 5.31 14.09
C LEU A 155 1.42 6.16 12.82
N PHE A 156 2.47 6.01 12.02
CA PHE A 156 2.65 6.73 10.76
C PHE A 156 1.49 6.45 9.79
N ALA A 157 1.16 5.17 9.58
CA ALA A 157 0.07 4.73 8.70
C ALA A 157 -1.30 5.26 9.15
N THR A 158 -1.60 5.17 10.45
CA THR A 158 -2.88 5.60 11.01
C THR A 158 -3.08 7.11 10.84
N LEU A 159 -2.09 7.91 11.23
CA LEU A 159 -2.17 9.37 11.11
C LEU A 159 -2.21 9.80 9.64
N THR A 160 -1.49 9.13 8.76
CA THR A 160 -1.55 9.37 7.31
C THR A 160 -2.95 9.06 6.77
N GLY A 161 -3.56 7.97 7.21
CA GLY A 161 -4.94 7.61 6.88
C GLY A 161 -5.93 8.70 7.29
N TYR A 162 -5.88 9.14 8.56
CA TYR A 162 -6.74 10.22 9.05
C TYR A 162 -6.52 11.55 8.31
N ALA A 163 -5.28 11.88 7.99
CA ALA A 163 -4.95 13.10 7.24
C ALA A 163 -5.51 13.07 5.80
N ARG A 164 -5.43 11.91 5.14
CA ARG A 164 -5.99 11.70 3.79
C ARG A 164 -7.51 11.78 3.80
N GLU A 165 -8.19 11.15 4.76
CA GLU A 165 -9.64 11.26 4.91
C GLU A 165 -10.08 12.71 5.18
N ALA A 166 -9.42 13.40 6.11
CA ALA A 166 -9.70 14.82 6.35
C ALA A 166 -9.49 15.68 5.10
N SER A 167 -8.45 15.40 4.30
CA SER A 167 -8.20 16.10 3.03
C SER A 167 -9.30 15.85 1.99
N LYS A 168 -9.80 14.61 1.88
CA LYS A 168 -10.91 14.26 0.98
C LYS A 168 -12.19 15.02 1.33
N GLU A 169 -12.44 15.24 2.61
CA GLU A 169 -13.58 15.99 3.15
C GLU A 169 -13.36 17.51 3.18
N ALA A 170 -12.26 18.01 2.57
CA ALA A 170 -11.85 19.42 2.62
C ALA A 170 -11.66 19.99 4.04
N ARG A 171 -11.43 19.13 5.05
CA ARG A 171 -11.04 19.51 6.42
C ARG A 171 -9.52 19.71 6.50
N TYR A 172 -9.00 20.66 5.74
CA TYR A 172 -7.55 20.87 5.56
C TYR A 172 -6.80 21.23 6.86
N ILE A 173 -7.44 21.90 7.81
CA ILE A 173 -6.85 22.17 9.13
C ILE A 173 -6.62 20.87 9.90
N ASP A 174 -7.58 19.94 9.86
CA ASP A 174 -7.45 18.63 10.49
C ASP A 174 -6.42 17.76 9.77
N ALA A 175 -6.41 17.79 8.44
CA ALA A 175 -5.38 17.11 7.65
C ALA A 175 -3.96 17.59 8.02
N PHE A 176 -3.77 18.92 8.08
CA PHE A 176 -2.51 19.50 8.55
C PHE A 176 -2.17 19.06 9.98
N ARG A 177 -3.13 19.03 10.89
CA ARG A 177 -2.89 18.58 12.27
C ARG A 177 -2.39 17.14 12.33
N TYR A 178 -3.04 16.22 11.60
CA TYR A 178 -2.62 14.83 11.56
C TYR A 178 -1.24 14.64 10.93
N TYR A 179 -0.93 15.35 9.84
CA TYR A 179 0.42 15.32 9.27
C TYR A 179 1.46 15.93 10.21
N PHE A 180 1.16 17.05 10.87
CA PHE A 180 2.10 17.63 11.82
C PHE A 180 2.32 16.72 13.03
N LEU A 181 1.31 15.98 13.50
CA LEU A 181 1.47 14.98 14.55
C LEU A 181 2.45 13.87 14.17
N ILE A 182 2.52 13.50 12.88
CA ILE A 182 3.58 12.61 12.38
C ILE A 182 4.94 13.30 12.59
N LEU A 183 5.11 14.52 12.08
CA LEU A 183 6.38 15.24 12.20
C LEU A 183 6.83 15.40 13.67
N ASP A 184 5.87 15.70 14.55
CA ASP A 184 6.10 15.85 15.98
C ASP A 184 6.50 14.53 16.64
N ALA A 185 5.79 13.44 16.36
CA ALA A 185 6.07 12.12 16.93
C ALA A 185 7.46 11.59 16.56
N PHE A 186 7.93 11.88 15.34
CA PHE A 186 9.16 11.30 14.80
C PHE A 186 10.39 12.21 14.88
N PHE A 187 10.22 13.55 14.91
CA PHE A 187 11.33 14.49 14.74
C PHE A 187 11.39 15.62 15.79
N SER A 188 10.47 15.66 16.75
CA SER A 188 10.50 16.70 17.80
C SER A 188 11.51 16.43 18.92
N ASN A 189 11.94 15.17 19.12
CA ASN A 189 12.68 14.72 20.30
C ASN A 189 12.01 15.16 21.63
N GLY A 190 10.67 15.13 21.68
CA GLY A 190 9.88 15.53 22.85
C GLY A 190 9.83 17.04 23.09
N GLN A 191 10.37 17.86 22.19
CA GLN A 191 10.29 19.32 22.29
C GLN A 191 8.92 19.80 21.82
N PHE A 192 8.29 20.70 22.58
CA PHE A 192 6.97 21.25 22.25
C PHE A 192 6.96 22.79 22.15
N LYS A 193 8.04 23.44 22.60
CA LYS A 193 8.22 24.90 22.49
C LYS A 193 8.85 25.22 21.13
N LYS A 194 8.45 26.34 20.53
CA LYS A 194 8.87 26.78 19.18
C LYS A 194 10.38 26.62 18.93
N ALA A 195 11.23 27.28 19.72
CA ALA A 195 12.69 27.22 19.55
C ALA A 195 13.27 25.80 19.69
N GLY A 196 12.68 24.97 20.56
CA GLY A 196 13.09 23.57 20.72
C GLY A 196 12.70 22.72 19.51
N LEU A 197 11.49 22.92 18.99
CA LEU A 197 11.01 22.27 17.76
C LEU A 197 11.85 22.66 16.54
N GLU A 198 12.16 23.95 16.38
CA GLU A 198 12.99 24.44 15.27
C GLU A 198 14.37 23.79 15.29
N LYS A 199 15.01 23.74 16.47
CA LYS A 199 16.29 23.07 16.64
C LYS A 199 16.19 21.56 16.34
N ALA A 200 15.15 20.90 16.82
CA ALA A 200 14.96 19.46 16.62
C ALA A 200 14.75 19.14 15.13
N PHE A 201 13.80 19.80 14.47
CA PHE A 201 13.48 19.55 13.06
C PHE A 201 14.69 19.81 12.15
N LYS A 202 15.36 20.95 12.33
CA LYS A 202 16.56 21.30 11.54
C LYS A 202 17.75 20.36 11.81
N GLY A 203 17.76 19.68 12.96
CA GLY A 203 18.75 18.67 13.30
C GLY A 203 18.54 17.31 12.61
N HIS A 204 17.38 17.06 12.01
CA HIS A 204 17.06 15.79 11.35
C HIS A 204 17.24 15.88 9.83
N ALA A 205 18.37 15.40 9.31
CA ALA A 205 18.68 15.42 7.87
C ALA A 205 17.55 14.81 7.02
N VAL A 206 17.03 13.64 7.41
CA VAL A 206 15.94 12.94 6.70
C VAL A 206 14.69 13.84 6.55
N LEU A 207 14.29 14.55 7.61
CA LEU A 207 13.16 15.48 7.54
C LEU A 207 13.47 16.67 6.62
N MET A 208 14.67 17.23 6.74
CA MET A 208 15.07 18.39 5.95
C MET A 208 15.20 18.08 4.45
N ASP A 209 15.61 16.86 4.11
CA ASP A 209 15.65 16.37 2.74
C ASP A 209 14.24 16.11 2.20
N ALA A 210 13.35 15.51 3.01
CA ALA A 210 11.93 15.38 2.66
C ALA A 210 11.23 16.73 2.43
N ILE A 211 11.54 17.75 3.23
CA ILE A 211 11.08 19.13 3.03
C ILE A 211 11.59 19.68 1.69
N ASN A 212 12.85 19.45 1.36
CA ASN A 212 13.44 19.94 0.13
C ASN A 212 12.81 19.28 -1.11
N SER A 213 12.62 17.96 -1.08
CA SER A 213 11.92 17.22 -2.14
C SER A 213 10.47 17.67 -2.28
N ALA A 214 9.75 17.83 -1.16
CA ALA A 214 8.38 18.36 -1.17
C ALA A 214 8.29 19.76 -1.76
N LYS A 215 9.24 20.64 -1.46
CA LYS A 215 9.33 21.98 -2.08
C LYS A 215 9.53 21.86 -3.59
N ALA A 216 10.44 20.99 -4.05
CA ALA A 216 10.77 20.83 -5.46
C ALA A 216 9.58 20.32 -6.28
N ASP A 217 8.75 19.46 -5.71
CA ASP A 217 7.58 18.87 -6.38
C ASP A 217 6.29 19.65 -6.13
N PHE A 218 6.28 20.62 -5.21
CA PHE A 218 5.10 21.42 -4.93
C PHE A 218 4.63 22.18 -6.18
N ARG A 219 3.35 22.00 -6.54
CA ARG A 219 2.69 22.74 -7.63
C ARG A 219 1.46 23.41 -7.06
N GLU A 220 1.48 24.73 -7.06
CA GLU A 220 0.34 25.53 -6.61
C GLU A 220 -0.79 25.48 -7.67
N ASP A 221 -2.02 25.24 -7.22
CA ASP A 221 -3.20 25.45 -8.05
C ASP A 221 -3.50 26.95 -8.19
N ARG A 222 -3.00 27.53 -9.28
CA ARG A 222 -3.18 28.96 -9.60
C ARG A 222 -4.61 29.32 -10.03
N THR A 223 -5.50 28.35 -10.18
CA THR A 223 -6.92 28.61 -10.50
C THR A 223 -7.73 29.00 -9.26
N ARG A 224 -7.19 28.76 -8.06
CA ARG A 224 -7.83 29.05 -6.79
C ARG A 224 -7.20 30.27 -6.11
N PRO A 225 -7.90 30.89 -5.14
CA PRO A 225 -7.31 31.92 -4.30
C PRO A 225 -6.00 31.44 -3.65
N ALA A 226 -5.01 32.33 -3.62
CA ALA A 226 -3.73 32.07 -2.98
C ALA A 226 -3.93 31.90 -1.47
N THR A 227 -3.31 30.87 -0.89
CA THR A 227 -3.30 30.67 0.56
C THR A 227 -2.05 31.32 1.17
N PRO A 228 -2.01 31.57 2.49
CA PRO A 228 -0.81 32.06 3.15
C PRO A 228 0.44 31.20 2.89
N THR A 229 0.29 29.87 2.81
CA THR A 229 1.40 28.96 2.48
C THR A 229 1.76 29.03 1.01
N GLY A 230 0.78 29.09 0.10
CA GLY A 230 1.05 29.28 -1.34
C GLY A 230 1.84 30.54 -1.61
N THR A 231 1.44 31.68 -1.01
CA THR A 231 2.18 32.94 -1.11
C THR A 231 3.60 32.84 -0.54
N PHE A 232 3.76 32.21 0.62
CA PHE A 232 5.09 31.99 1.22
C PHE A 232 6.00 31.18 0.28
N LEU A 233 5.51 30.08 -0.30
CA LEU A 233 6.29 29.23 -1.20
C LEU A 233 6.70 29.93 -2.51
N ARG A 234 5.90 30.88 -3.01
CA ARG A 234 6.29 31.71 -4.16
C ARG A 234 7.54 32.56 -3.89
N GLY A 235 7.82 32.88 -2.63
CA GLY A 235 9.03 33.57 -2.20
C GLY A 235 10.31 32.73 -2.29
N SER A 236 10.22 31.48 -2.77
CA SER A 236 11.35 30.53 -2.86
C SER A 236 12.07 30.26 -1.53
N PRO A 237 11.35 30.03 -0.41
CA PRO A 237 11.96 29.89 0.91
C PRO A 237 12.92 28.70 0.98
N THR A 238 13.97 28.81 1.77
CA THR A 238 14.88 27.72 2.12
C THR A 238 14.15 26.62 2.88
N ARG A 239 14.74 25.41 2.94
CA ARG A 239 14.16 24.30 3.71
C ARG A 239 14.01 24.62 5.20
N ASP A 240 14.93 25.41 5.76
CA ASP A 240 14.90 25.86 7.16
C ASP A 240 13.72 26.80 7.41
N GLU A 241 13.49 27.76 6.50
CA GLU A 241 12.33 28.65 6.57
C GLU A 241 11.00 27.90 6.42
N ILE A 242 10.97 26.83 5.59
CA ILE A 242 9.80 25.97 5.51
C ILE A 242 9.55 25.26 6.84
N ALA A 243 10.59 24.69 7.47
CA ALA A 243 10.45 24.06 8.78
C ALA A 243 9.89 25.06 9.83
N ASP A 244 10.41 26.29 9.85
CA ASP A 244 9.93 27.35 10.73
C ASP A 244 8.46 27.70 10.46
N HIS A 245 8.08 27.80 9.18
CA HIS A 245 6.69 28.06 8.77
C HIS A 245 5.76 26.93 9.22
N LEU A 246 6.15 25.66 9.11
CA LEU A 246 5.33 24.54 9.60
C LEU A 246 5.08 24.66 11.11
N ILE A 247 6.12 24.96 11.89
CA ILE A 247 6.04 25.11 13.35
C ILE A 247 5.19 26.33 13.73
N GLU A 248 5.33 27.44 13.02
CA GLU A 248 4.49 28.62 13.20
C GLU A 248 3.02 28.30 12.93
N ARG A 249 2.72 27.62 11.81
CA ARG A 249 1.36 27.23 11.45
C ARG A 249 0.78 26.22 12.42
N ARG A 250 1.59 25.34 13.00
CA ARG A 250 1.16 24.51 14.14
C ARG A 250 0.72 25.37 15.32
N GLY A 251 1.53 26.36 15.69
CA GLY A 251 1.17 27.32 16.75
C GLY A 251 -0.15 28.05 16.49
N HIS A 252 -0.46 28.34 15.23
CA HIS A 252 -1.71 28.97 14.82
C HIS A 252 -2.90 27.98 14.85
N TYR A 253 -2.79 26.83 14.18
CA TYR A 253 -3.93 25.93 13.97
C TYR A 253 -4.20 24.94 15.12
N PHE A 254 -3.28 24.75 16.07
CA PHE A 254 -3.51 23.83 17.20
C PHE A 254 -4.12 24.51 18.43
N HIS A 255 -4.05 25.84 18.50
CA HIS A 255 -4.47 26.60 19.69
C HIS A 255 -5.63 27.53 19.34
N SER A 256 -6.78 27.37 20.00
CA SER A 256 -7.94 28.27 19.80
C SER A 256 -7.88 29.44 20.80
N ASN A 257 -6.96 30.38 20.58
CA ASN A 257 -6.97 31.63 21.35
C ASN A 257 -7.87 32.66 20.66
N ARG A 258 -9.14 32.71 21.06
CA ARG A 258 -10.15 33.65 20.52
C ARG A 258 -9.82 35.13 20.73
N ARG A 259 -8.88 35.46 21.63
CA ARG A 259 -8.45 36.84 21.88
C ARG A 259 -7.38 37.31 20.88
N LYS A 260 -6.77 36.40 20.11
CA LYS A 260 -5.76 36.75 19.12
C LYS A 260 -6.46 37.27 17.85
N PRO A 261 -6.12 38.47 17.34
CA PRO A 261 -6.57 38.91 16.03
C PRO A 261 -6.18 37.88 14.96
N GLY A 262 -7.13 37.53 14.09
CA GLY A 262 -6.93 36.50 13.07
C GLY A 262 -6.81 35.09 13.65
N ALA A 263 -7.49 34.76 14.75
CA ALA A 263 -7.63 33.38 15.20
C ALA A 263 -8.23 32.51 14.07
N TRP A 264 -7.76 31.26 13.95
CA TRP A 264 -8.31 30.34 12.95
C TRP A 264 -9.79 30.03 13.26
N SER A 265 -10.56 29.75 12.21
CA SER A 265 -11.97 29.35 12.31
C SER A 265 -12.17 27.99 11.62
N PRO A 266 -13.04 27.11 12.15
CA PRO A 266 -13.42 25.89 11.43
C PRO A 266 -14.03 26.17 10.05
N ASP A 267 -14.63 27.35 9.84
CA ASP A 267 -15.23 27.74 8.55
C ASP A 267 -14.18 28.17 7.50
N LYS A 268 -12.90 28.27 7.90
CA LYS A 268 -11.80 28.77 7.06
C LYS A 268 -10.80 27.67 6.68
N GLN A 269 -11.29 26.48 6.36
CA GLN A 269 -10.44 25.34 6.01
C GLN A 269 -9.50 25.63 4.84
N ASP A 270 -10.00 26.34 3.81
CA ASP A 270 -9.24 26.63 2.59
C ASP A 270 -7.95 27.42 2.83
N GLU A 271 -7.85 28.20 3.92
CA GLU A 271 -6.61 28.91 4.30
C GLU A 271 -5.46 27.93 4.60
N ALA A 272 -5.77 26.68 4.96
CA ALA A 272 -4.80 25.62 5.26
C ALA A 272 -4.58 24.63 4.10
N ARG A 273 -5.25 24.80 2.95
CA ARG A 273 -5.19 23.85 1.82
C ARG A 273 -3.75 23.55 1.40
N ASP A 274 -3.00 24.57 0.97
CA ASP A 274 -1.64 24.38 0.45
C ASP A 274 -0.66 23.94 1.55
N LEU A 275 -0.95 24.29 2.82
CA LEU A 275 -0.20 23.80 3.97
C LEU A 275 -0.38 22.29 4.16
N SER A 276 -1.64 21.82 4.14
CA SER A 276 -1.95 20.39 4.25
C SER A 276 -1.36 19.60 3.07
N TRP A 277 -1.39 20.18 1.86
CA TRP A 277 -0.79 19.58 0.67
C TRP A 277 0.72 19.47 0.80
N LEU A 278 1.42 20.56 1.18
CA LEU A 278 2.85 20.53 1.44
C LEU A 278 3.23 19.46 2.48
N CYS A 279 2.51 19.40 3.61
CA CYS A 279 2.72 18.38 4.63
C CYS A 279 2.46 16.96 4.13
N SER A 280 1.47 16.77 3.26
CA SER A 280 1.21 15.48 2.63
C SER A 280 2.38 15.02 1.77
N MET A 281 3.01 15.94 1.03
CA MET A 281 4.19 15.65 0.21
C MET A 281 5.41 15.33 1.07
N ILE A 282 5.64 16.09 2.15
CA ILE A 282 6.71 15.78 3.11
C ILE A 282 6.51 14.36 3.67
N CYS A 283 5.31 14.03 4.13
CA CYS A 283 5.01 12.69 4.65
C CYS A 283 5.10 11.62 3.56
N PHE A 284 4.82 11.95 2.30
CA PHE A 284 5.04 11.02 1.18
C PHE A 284 6.52 10.65 1.03
N TYR A 285 7.46 11.60 1.05
CA TYR A 285 8.88 11.25 1.00
C TYR A 285 9.35 10.48 2.24
N LEU A 286 8.79 10.79 3.41
CA LEU A 286 9.08 10.03 4.62
C LEU A 286 8.52 8.60 4.55
N SER A 287 7.46 8.36 3.79
CA SER A 287 6.77 7.06 3.72
C SER A 287 7.64 5.93 3.16
N GLU A 288 8.72 6.25 2.45
CA GLU A 288 9.71 5.28 1.99
C GLU A 288 10.29 4.49 3.17
N GLU A 289 10.74 5.16 4.23
CA GLU A 289 11.29 4.49 5.43
C GLU A 289 10.25 3.60 6.12
N TYR A 290 8.99 4.06 6.20
CA TYR A 290 7.92 3.35 6.89
C TYR A 290 7.28 2.23 6.05
N SER A 291 7.59 2.17 4.76
CA SER A 291 7.19 1.07 3.87
C SER A 291 8.36 0.16 3.48
N ALA A 292 9.61 0.58 3.73
CA ALA A 292 10.85 -0.15 3.48
C ALA A 292 10.81 -1.65 3.84
N PRO A 293 10.21 -2.09 4.97
CA PRO A 293 10.18 -3.50 5.32
C PRO A 293 9.57 -4.42 4.25
N MET A 294 8.61 -3.94 3.45
CA MET A 294 8.00 -4.75 2.38
C MET A 294 8.87 -4.84 1.12
N PHE A 295 9.97 -4.09 1.05
CA PHE A 295 10.90 -4.10 -0.07
C PHE A 295 12.21 -4.85 0.23
N ALA A 296 12.31 -5.50 1.39
CA ALA A 296 13.45 -6.34 1.72
C ALA A 296 13.63 -7.43 0.64
N GLU A 297 14.87 -7.62 0.17
CA GLU A 297 15.21 -8.42 -1.01
C GLU A 297 14.67 -9.86 -0.91
N GLU A 298 14.78 -10.45 0.29
CA GLU A 298 14.30 -11.80 0.58
C GLU A 298 12.79 -11.97 0.39
N LEU A 299 12.00 -10.90 0.53
CA LEU A 299 10.56 -10.93 0.31
C LEU A 299 10.23 -10.97 -1.19
N GLY A 300 11.08 -10.37 -2.03
CA GLY A 300 10.98 -10.52 -3.47
C GLY A 300 11.22 -11.97 -3.92
N ALA A 301 12.29 -12.58 -3.41
CA ALA A 301 12.60 -13.99 -3.66
C ALA A 301 11.48 -14.91 -3.15
N ARG A 302 10.95 -14.66 -1.94
CA ARG A 302 9.83 -15.43 -1.39
C ARG A 302 8.55 -15.27 -2.21
N HIS A 303 8.21 -14.05 -2.64
CA HIS A 303 7.05 -13.81 -3.53
C HIS A 303 7.15 -14.66 -4.80
N PHE A 304 8.34 -14.69 -5.41
CA PHE A 304 8.60 -15.51 -6.60
C PHE A 304 8.48 -17.02 -6.31
N ALA A 305 8.99 -17.47 -5.16
CA ALA A 305 8.89 -18.87 -4.75
C ALA A 305 7.42 -19.29 -4.52
N GLU A 306 6.62 -18.44 -3.87
CA GLU A 306 5.18 -18.69 -3.67
C GLU A 306 4.40 -18.69 -4.99
N ALA A 307 4.74 -17.82 -5.93
CA ALA A 307 4.21 -17.84 -7.28
C ALA A 307 4.52 -19.17 -7.99
N THR A 308 5.77 -19.62 -7.92
CA THR A 308 6.21 -20.91 -8.48
C THR A 308 5.46 -22.07 -7.86
N LYS A 309 5.34 -22.10 -6.54
CA LYS A 309 4.62 -23.13 -5.78
C LYS A 309 3.14 -23.22 -6.16
N SER A 310 2.51 -22.07 -6.39
CA SER A 310 1.10 -21.99 -6.79
C SER A 310 0.88 -22.15 -8.30
N GLY A 311 1.93 -22.43 -9.08
CA GLY A 311 1.84 -22.54 -10.54
C GLY A 311 1.53 -21.21 -11.25
N ALA A 312 1.67 -20.09 -10.54
CA ALA A 312 1.45 -18.73 -11.03
C ALA A 312 2.74 -18.16 -11.59
N ILE A 313 3.31 -18.82 -12.61
CA ILE A 313 4.48 -18.34 -13.34
C ILE A 313 4.13 -18.21 -14.82
N ILE A 314 4.38 -17.02 -15.36
CA ILE A 314 4.31 -16.72 -16.77
C ILE A 314 5.73 -16.79 -17.32
N VAL A 315 5.92 -17.56 -18.39
CA VAL A 315 7.19 -17.59 -19.12
C VAL A 315 7.06 -16.71 -20.35
N LEU A 316 7.87 -15.66 -20.41
CA LEU A 316 7.93 -14.72 -21.51
C LEU A 316 9.16 -15.02 -22.36
N ARG A 317 8.94 -15.42 -23.60
CA ARG A 317 10.01 -15.67 -24.57
C ARG A 317 10.25 -14.42 -25.39
N ILE A 318 11.49 -13.96 -25.43
CA ILE A 318 11.92 -12.83 -26.24
C ILE A 318 12.88 -13.36 -27.30
N ASP A 319 12.42 -13.38 -28.54
CA ASP A 319 13.24 -13.63 -29.72
C ASP A 319 13.69 -12.26 -30.27
N TYR A 320 15.00 -12.05 -30.43
CA TYR A 320 15.53 -10.74 -30.85
C TYR A 320 16.69 -10.86 -31.84
N THR A 321 16.86 -9.81 -32.64
CA THR A 321 17.88 -9.67 -33.67
C THR A 321 18.69 -8.40 -33.40
N TYR A 322 20.02 -8.53 -33.48
CA TYR A 322 20.96 -7.43 -33.24
C TYR A 322 22.15 -7.53 -34.21
N VAL A 323 22.94 -6.46 -34.29
CA VAL A 323 24.18 -6.40 -35.07
C VAL A 323 25.30 -5.96 -34.16
N ASP A 324 26.48 -6.56 -34.29
CA ASP A 324 27.69 -6.06 -33.63
C ASP A 324 28.17 -4.81 -34.37
N ASP A 325 28.38 -3.71 -33.66
CA ASP A 325 28.78 -2.43 -34.27
C ASP A 325 30.21 -2.50 -34.84
N ASP A 326 31.08 -3.30 -34.20
CA ASP A 326 32.46 -3.56 -34.64
C ASP A 326 32.61 -4.82 -35.52
N GLY A 327 31.49 -5.46 -35.86
CA GLY A 327 31.44 -6.74 -36.56
C GLY A 327 31.33 -6.63 -38.08
N ASP A 328 30.99 -7.74 -38.72
CA ASP A 328 30.77 -7.82 -40.18
C ASP A 328 29.41 -7.22 -40.63
N GLY A 329 28.72 -6.50 -39.73
CA GLY A 329 27.42 -5.91 -39.98
C GLY A 329 26.27 -6.91 -40.15
N LYS A 330 26.51 -8.21 -39.91
CA LYS A 330 25.47 -9.23 -40.14
C LYS A 330 24.49 -9.33 -38.97
N PRO A 331 23.18 -9.38 -39.24
CA PRO A 331 22.18 -9.64 -38.21
C PRO A 331 22.40 -10.99 -37.52
N LYS A 332 22.42 -10.97 -36.19
CA LYS A 332 22.48 -12.15 -35.32
C LYS A 332 21.16 -12.31 -34.61
N GLN A 333 20.72 -13.56 -34.45
CA GLN A 333 19.52 -13.90 -33.72
C GLN A 333 19.88 -14.47 -32.35
N ALA A 334 19.14 -14.07 -31.34
CA ALA A 334 19.24 -14.58 -29.99
C ALA A 334 17.85 -14.73 -29.36
N ARG A 335 17.83 -15.47 -28.25
CA ARG A 335 16.63 -15.72 -27.48
C ARG A 335 16.95 -15.61 -26.00
N THR A 336 16.03 -15.02 -25.25
CA THR A 336 16.01 -15.12 -23.80
C THR A 336 14.61 -15.46 -23.31
N ASN A 337 14.53 -16.15 -22.18
CA ASN A 337 13.28 -16.46 -21.49
C ASN A 337 13.31 -15.75 -20.15
N ILE A 338 12.20 -15.10 -19.80
CA ILE A 338 12.04 -14.41 -18.52
C ILE A 338 10.83 -14.99 -17.82
N ASN A 339 11.04 -15.49 -16.61
CA ASN A 339 9.98 -15.98 -15.75
C ASN A 339 9.46 -14.84 -14.88
N MET A 340 8.15 -14.63 -14.89
CA MET A 340 7.48 -13.58 -14.14
C MET A 340 6.39 -14.20 -13.24
N PRO A 341 6.27 -13.77 -11.97
CA PRO A 341 5.11 -14.08 -11.15
C PRO A 341 3.82 -13.57 -11.81
N GLY A 342 2.85 -14.45 -11.97
CA GLY A 342 1.55 -14.11 -12.55
C GLY A 342 0.74 -15.31 -13.03
N THR A 343 -0.57 -15.15 -13.14
CA THR A 343 -1.47 -16.08 -13.82
C THR A 343 -1.95 -15.56 -15.18
N ARG A 344 -1.76 -14.26 -15.44
CA ARG A 344 -2.08 -13.62 -16.72
C ARG A 344 -1.18 -12.43 -17.03
N VAL A 345 -0.97 -12.17 -18.32
CA VAL A 345 -0.23 -11.00 -18.79
C VAL A 345 -1.00 -9.73 -18.46
N THR A 346 -0.32 -8.74 -17.85
CA THR A 346 -0.87 -7.40 -17.64
C THR A 346 -0.09 -6.34 -18.42
N ARG A 347 -0.71 -5.17 -18.67
CA ARG A 347 -0.01 -4.05 -19.33
C ARG A 347 1.22 -3.57 -18.56
N LYS A 348 1.15 -3.58 -17.22
CA LYS A 348 2.28 -3.18 -16.37
C LYS A 348 3.44 -4.16 -16.51
N MET A 349 3.14 -5.46 -16.48
CA MET A 349 4.12 -6.51 -16.76
C MET A 349 4.76 -6.32 -18.15
N ALA A 350 3.97 -6.01 -19.18
CA ALA A 350 4.47 -5.73 -20.53
C ALA A 350 5.43 -4.52 -20.58
N THR A 351 5.15 -3.46 -19.82
CA THR A 351 6.05 -2.30 -19.70
C THR A 351 7.35 -2.66 -18.96
N GLU A 352 7.24 -3.31 -17.80
CA GLU A 352 8.41 -3.70 -16.98
C GLU A 352 9.33 -4.65 -17.73
N ILE A 353 8.77 -5.65 -18.42
CA ILE A 353 9.57 -6.61 -19.19
C ILE A 353 10.28 -5.95 -20.37
N THR A 354 9.64 -4.96 -21.01
CA THR A 354 10.23 -4.20 -22.11
C THR A 354 11.43 -3.41 -21.61
N GLN A 355 11.27 -2.69 -20.48
CA GLN A 355 12.35 -1.91 -19.86
C GLN A 355 13.52 -2.81 -19.42
N ASN A 356 13.21 -3.89 -18.70
CA ASN A 356 14.22 -4.84 -18.23
C ASN A 356 14.96 -5.50 -19.40
N PHE A 357 14.27 -5.88 -20.47
CA PHE A 357 14.90 -6.45 -21.65
C PHE A 357 15.86 -5.45 -22.32
N VAL A 358 15.41 -4.21 -22.56
CA VAL A 358 16.25 -3.18 -23.20
C VAL A 358 17.48 -2.88 -22.34
N GLN A 359 17.30 -2.71 -21.03
CA GLN A 359 18.41 -2.45 -20.10
C GLN A 359 19.41 -3.61 -20.09
N ASN A 360 18.94 -4.85 -19.94
CA ASN A 360 19.80 -6.03 -19.95
C ASN A 360 20.51 -6.22 -21.29
N PHE A 361 19.87 -5.88 -22.42
CA PHE A 361 20.51 -5.93 -23.73
C PHE A 361 21.68 -4.94 -23.79
N ILE A 362 21.46 -3.69 -23.39
CA ILE A 362 22.50 -2.65 -23.37
C ILE A 362 23.69 -3.06 -22.49
N GLU A 363 23.41 -3.63 -21.31
CA GLU A 363 24.46 -4.05 -20.36
C GLU A 363 25.22 -5.30 -20.83
N SER A 364 24.55 -6.26 -21.45
CA SER A 364 25.15 -7.53 -21.87
C SER A 364 25.78 -7.49 -23.27
N GLN A 365 25.36 -6.55 -24.13
CA GLN A 365 25.83 -6.38 -25.50
C GLN A 365 26.16 -4.90 -25.78
N PRO A 366 27.14 -4.30 -25.08
CA PRO A 366 27.40 -2.86 -25.16
C PRO A 366 27.95 -2.37 -26.51
N ALA A 367 28.48 -3.29 -27.34
CA ALA A 367 29.00 -3.01 -28.69
C ALA A 367 28.06 -3.56 -29.77
N SER A 368 26.75 -3.55 -29.51
CA SER A 368 25.75 -4.06 -30.41
C SER A 368 24.52 -3.18 -30.46
N SER A 369 23.97 -3.05 -31.67
CA SER A 369 22.73 -2.35 -31.93
C SER A 369 21.57 -3.34 -32.04
N LEU A 370 20.56 -3.18 -31.18
CA LEU A 370 19.31 -3.94 -31.26
C LEU A 370 18.54 -3.52 -32.51
N MET A 371 18.13 -4.48 -33.34
CA MET A 371 17.32 -4.20 -34.54
C MET A 371 15.84 -4.46 -34.30
N HIS A 372 15.53 -5.62 -33.70
CA HIS A 372 14.17 -6.11 -33.59
C HIS A 372 14.06 -7.05 -32.39
N ALA A 373 12.99 -6.93 -31.61
CA ALA A 373 12.66 -7.88 -30.56
C ALA A 373 11.16 -8.13 -30.53
N ILE A 374 10.76 -9.40 -30.41
CA ILE A 374 9.37 -9.81 -30.20
C ILE A 374 9.29 -10.61 -28.92
N CYS A 375 8.42 -10.19 -28.02
CA CYS A 375 8.09 -10.94 -26.81
C CYS A 375 6.73 -11.62 -26.95
N ARG A 376 6.68 -12.91 -26.60
CA ARG A 376 5.44 -13.69 -26.52
C ARG A 376 5.36 -14.46 -25.20
N GLU A 377 4.16 -14.58 -24.66
CA GLU A 377 3.91 -15.57 -23.61
C GLU A 377 4.03 -16.98 -24.18
N GLU A 378 4.83 -17.84 -23.56
CA GLU A 378 5.15 -19.17 -24.10
C GLU A 378 3.92 -20.09 -24.16
N LYS A 379 3.03 -20.01 -23.16
CA LYS A 379 1.85 -20.88 -23.07
C LYS A 379 0.74 -20.53 -24.06
N SER A 380 0.40 -19.24 -24.18
CA SER A 380 -0.71 -18.80 -25.04
C SER A 380 -0.26 -18.36 -26.44
N GLY A 381 1.03 -18.06 -26.62
CA GLY A 381 1.55 -17.41 -27.82
C GLY A 381 1.17 -15.94 -27.95
N GLN A 382 0.50 -15.35 -26.96
CA GLN A 382 0.07 -13.96 -26.97
C GLN A 382 1.28 -13.02 -27.13
N SER A 383 1.20 -12.12 -28.11
CA SER A 383 2.20 -11.06 -28.29
C SER A 383 2.10 -10.04 -27.16
N ILE A 384 3.24 -9.75 -26.54
CA ILE A 384 3.34 -8.85 -25.38
C ILE A 384 3.84 -7.48 -25.82
N PHE A 385 4.96 -7.47 -26.55
CA PHE A 385 5.54 -6.28 -27.14
C PHE A 385 6.33 -6.65 -28.40
N GLU A 386 6.54 -5.64 -29.23
CA GLU A 386 7.44 -5.68 -30.37
C GLU A 386 8.21 -4.36 -30.44
N ILE A 387 9.54 -4.44 -30.53
CA ILE A 387 10.43 -3.29 -30.71
C ILE A 387 11.06 -3.42 -32.08
N ARG A 388 11.00 -2.39 -32.92
CA ARG A 388 11.68 -2.31 -34.21
C ARG A 388 12.42 -0.98 -34.32
N TYR A 389 13.71 -1.05 -34.59
CA TYR A 389 14.52 0.12 -34.95
C TYR A 389 14.75 0.15 -36.47
N SER A 390 14.78 1.35 -37.05
CA SER A 390 15.15 1.51 -38.45
C SER A 390 16.60 1.08 -38.64
N GLN A 391 16.91 0.40 -39.75
CA GLN A 391 18.28 0.04 -40.12
C GLN A 391 19.16 1.28 -40.40
N GLU A 392 18.52 2.43 -40.63
CA GLU A 392 19.16 3.71 -40.83
C GLU A 392 18.77 4.64 -39.68
N LEU A 393 19.74 4.95 -38.82
CA LEU A 393 19.77 6.22 -38.10
C LEU A 393 20.89 7.04 -38.75
N PRO A 394 20.62 8.30 -39.17
CA PRO A 394 21.59 9.11 -39.90
C PRO A 394 22.88 9.40 -39.14
#